data_AF-X1B0P6-F1
#
_entry.id   AF-X1B0P6-F1
#
_cell.length_a   1.000
_cell.length_b   1.000
_cell.length_c   1.000
_cell.angle_alpha   90.00
_cell.angle_beta   90.00
_cell.angle_gamma   90.00
#
_symmetry.space_group_name_H-M   'P 1'
#
loop_
_entity.id
_entity.type
_entity.pdbx_description
1 polymer ?
#
loop_
_entity_poly.entity_id
_entity_poly.type
_entity_poly.pdbx_seq_one_letter_code
_entity_poly.pdbx_strand_id
1 'polypeptide(L)'
;ALVNEDENFSITDALDNAVSRLEANITDYERDIEEDSSKILADPDVRNYTYTFINDEPYYRENAFMRKIYATDKTLERIKGLQSIREITRNIINIQTEGCSRQHLKEQQAILNEKYDRFVKKYGYITSRGNNIAFRDDNDYPLLCSLEVVDENKNVTKADMFTKQTIRSLDKITEVDTANEALAVSLNELGKVDISFMTELYDNTAFKTKSIKCFIDIFNDCM
;
A
#
# COMPACT_ATOMS: atom_id res chain seq x y z
N ALA A 1 -38.37 26.66 -25.20
CA ALA A 1 -38.34 25.37 -25.91
C ALA A 1 -37.08 25.34 -26.75
N LEU A 2 -36.21 24.34 -26.57
CA LEU A 2 -35.05 24.08 -27.42
C LEU A 2 -35.39 22.88 -28.32
N VAL A 3 -36.48 22.99 -29.05
CA VAL A 3 -36.92 21.97 -30.00
C VAL A 3 -36.77 22.60 -31.37
N ASN A 4 -35.99 21.95 -32.23
CA ASN A 4 -35.90 22.35 -33.62
C ASN A 4 -37.17 21.88 -34.34
N GLU A 5 -37.94 22.81 -34.90
CA GLU A 5 -39.23 22.54 -35.56
C GLU A 5 -39.11 22.36 -37.08
N ASP A 6 -37.88 22.35 -37.63
CA ASP A 6 -37.64 22.12 -39.05
C ASP A 6 -37.77 20.62 -39.41
N GLU A 7 -38.77 20.29 -40.23
CA GLU A 7 -39.08 18.92 -40.66
C GLU A 7 -37.96 18.24 -41.47
N ASN A 8 -37.05 19.01 -42.07
CA ASN A 8 -35.90 18.49 -42.81
C ASN A 8 -34.58 18.68 -42.06
N PHE A 9 -34.63 18.93 -40.75
CA PHE A 9 -33.43 19.11 -39.96
C PHE A 9 -32.58 17.85 -39.88
N SER A 10 -31.38 17.93 -40.44
CA SER A 10 -30.36 16.91 -40.34
C SER A 10 -29.35 17.29 -39.26
N ILE A 11 -29.35 16.52 -38.16
CA ILE A 11 -28.40 16.72 -37.05
C ILE A 11 -26.96 16.61 -37.54
N THR A 12 -26.69 15.69 -38.47
CA THR A 12 -25.36 15.48 -39.05
C THR A 12 -24.88 16.72 -39.79
N ASP A 13 -25.72 17.29 -40.68
CA ASP A 13 -25.34 18.48 -41.43
C ASP A 13 -25.18 19.70 -40.52
N ALA A 14 -26.02 19.80 -39.48
CA ALA A 14 -25.93 20.86 -38.49
C ALA A 14 -24.65 20.75 -37.64
N LEU A 15 -24.24 19.53 -37.27
CA LEU A 15 -23.00 19.30 -36.53
C LEU A 15 -21.78 19.63 -37.40
N ASP A 16 -21.77 19.15 -38.64
CA ASP A 16 -20.68 19.40 -39.59
C ASP A 16 -20.53 20.90 -39.87
N ASN A 17 -21.65 21.61 -40.02
CA ASN A 17 -21.64 23.06 -40.18
C ASN A 17 -21.10 23.76 -38.93
N ALA A 18 -21.54 23.36 -37.73
CA ALA A 18 -21.09 23.94 -36.47
C ALA A 18 -19.59 23.72 -36.24
N VAL A 19 -19.08 22.52 -36.52
CA VAL A 19 -17.65 22.20 -36.42
C VAL A 19 -16.85 22.97 -37.47
N SER A 20 -17.35 23.13 -38.70
CA SER A 20 -16.68 23.90 -39.75
C SER A 20 -16.52 25.39 -39.44
N ARG A 21 -17.40 25.93 -38.58
CA ARG A 21 -17.37 27.33 -38.12
C ARG A 21 -16.62 27.51 -36.81
N LEU A 22 -16.10 26.44 -36.24
CA LEU A 22 -15.39 26.48 -34.96
C LEU A 22 -13.99 27.05 -35.20
N GLU A 23 -13.83 28.35 -34.96
CA GLU A 23 -12.52 28.98 -34.92
C GLU A 23 -11.86 28.67 -33.57
N ALA A 24 -11.04 27.62 -33.52
CA ALA A 24 -10.22 27.30 -32.36
C ALA A 24 -8.86 28.02 -32.46
N ASN A 25 -8.58 28.90 -31.51
CA ASN A 25 -7.23 29.36 -31.26
C ASN A 25 -6.70 28.63 -30.02
N ILE A 26 -5.84 27.63 -30.24
CA ILE A 26 -5.15 26.94 -29.15
C ILE A 26 -3.95 27.80 -28.78
N THR A 27 -4.18 28.73 -27.87
CA THR A 27 -3.08 29.46 -27.22
C THR A 27 -2.39 28.53 -26.23
N ASP A 28 -1.07 28.63 -26.13
CA ASP A 28 -0.36 28.06 -24.99
C ASP A 28 -0.94 28.67 -23.72
N TYR A 29 -1.69 27.86 -22.98
CA TYR A 29 -2.11 28.21 -21.63
C TYR A 29 -0.93 27.88 -20.73
N GLU A 30 -0.13 28.90 -20.42
CA GLU A 30 0.70 28.84 -19.23
C GLU A 30 -0.26 28.63 -18.06
N ARG A 31 -0.37 27.37 -17.61
CA ARG A 31 -0.82 27.15 -16.25
C ARG A 31 0.15 27.98 -15.42
N ASP A 32 -0.38 28.92 -14.65
CA ASP A 32 0.27 29.35 -13.42
C ASP A 32 0.40 28.08 -12.57
N ILE A 33 1.45 27.30 -12.85
CA ILE A 33 2.14 26.59 -11.82
C ILE A 33 2.67 27.76 -11.01
N GLU A 34 1.87 28.25 -10.06
CA GLU A 34 2.48 28.77 -8.85
C GLU A 34 3.48 27.68 -8.49
N GLU A 35 4.77 27.95 -8.71
CA GLU A 35 5.86 27.14 -8.21
C GLU A 35 5.69 27.17 -6.70
N ASP A 36 4.79 26.33 -6.23
CA ASP A 36 4.59 26.05 -4.84
C ASP A 36 5.86 25.32 -4.46
N SER A 37 6.88 26.09 -4.08
CA SER A 37 8.19 25.62 -3.59
C SER A 37 8.07 24.58 -2.47
N SER A 38 6.85 24.35 -1.97
CA SER A 38 6.47 23.28 -1.05
C SER A 38 6.22 21.92 -1.71
N LYS A 39 6.20 21.79 -3.04
CA LYS A 39 5.93 20.53 -3.75
C LYS A 39 7.16 19.97 -4.45
N ILE A 40 7.48 18.73 -4.13
CA ILE A 40 8.54 17.94 -4.78
C ILE A 40 7.95 16.69 -5.43
N LEU A 41 8.71 16.03 -6.30
CA LEU A 41 8.31 14.73 -6.86
C LEU A 41 8.21 13.68 -5.75
N ALA A 42 7.23 12.79 -5.88
CA ALA A 42 7.04 11.69 -4.94
C ALA A 42 8.16 10.66 -5.01
N ASP A 43 8.70 10.34 -3.84
CA ASP A 43 9.48 9.13 -3.60
C ASP A 43 8.58 7.88 -3.85
N PRO A 44 8.97 6.97 -4.76
CA PRO A 44 8.21 5.75 -5.02
C PRO A 44 8.09 4.83 -3.79
N ASP A 45 9.05 4.86 -2.86
CA ASP A 45 9.11 3.97 -1.70
C ASP A 45 8.17 4.42 -0.56
N VAL A 46 7.77 5.69 -0.55
CA VAL A 46 6.87 6.24 0.47
C VAL A 46 5.42 5.99 0.06
N ARG A 47 4.61 5.30 0.86
CA ARG A 47 3.21 5.00 0.50
C ARG A 47 2.38 6.27 0.21
N ASN A 48 1.48 6.19 -0.78
CA ASN A 48 0.59 7.30 -1.11
C ASN A 48 -0.34 7.66 0.06
N TYR A 49 -0.66 8.95 0.21
CA TYR A 49 -1.50 9.51 1.28
C TYR A 49 -0.94 9.27 2.69
N THR A 50 0.39 9.36 2.83
CA THR A 50 1.07 9.23 4.13
C THR A 50 2.06 10.38 4.36
N TYR A 51 2.31 10.67 5.63
CA TYR A 51 3.37 11.59 6.04
C TYR A 51 4.74 10.92 5.95
N THR A 52 5.75 11.68 5.55
CA THR A 52 7.17 11.30 5.57
C THR A 52 8.02 12.50 5.96
N PHE A 53 9.28 12.27 6.33
CA PHE A 53 10.24 13.34 6.61
C PHE A 53 11.43 13.21 5.67
N ILE A 54 11.76 14.30 4.98
CA ILE A 54 12.90 14.39 4.05
C ILE A 54 13.79 15.51 4.58
N ASN A 55 15.04 15.18 4.91
CA ASN A 55 15.99 16.12 5.54
C ASN A 55 15.42 16.81 6.80
N ASP A 56 14.76 16.03 7.67
CA ASP A 56 14.04 16.49 8.87
C ASP A 56 12.85 17.45 8.61
N GLU A 57 12.46 17.67 7.36
CA GLU A 57 11.27 18.43 7.02
C GLU A 57 10.06 17.53 6.74
N PRO A 58 8.86 17.88 7.24
CA PRO A 58 7.66 17.07 7.08
C PRO A 58 7.01 17.26 5.70
N TYR A 59 6.72 16.15 5.03
CA TYR A 59 6.01 16.09 3.76
C TYR A 59 4.82 15.14 3.87
N TYR A 60 3.83 15.34 3.01
CA TYR A 60 2.70 14.44 2.81
C TYR A 60 2.59 14.08 1.34
N ARG A 61 2.59 12.78 1.04
CA ARG A 61 2.54 12.28 -0.34
C ARG A 61 1.11 12.33 -0.87
N GLU A 62 0.91 13.05 -1.96
CA GLU A 62 -0.34 13.12 -2.73
C GLU A 62 -0.05 12.71 -4.18
N ASN A 63 -0.30 11.43 -4.47
CA ASN A 63 -0.06 10.80 -5.76
C ASN A 63 1.40 10.93 -6.24
N ALA A 64 1.62 11.76 -7.25
CA ALA A 64 2.92 11.99 -7.89
C ALA A 64 3.76 13.07 -7.21
N PHE A 65 3.20 13.76 -6.21
CA PHE A 65 3.86 14.87 -5.53
C PHE A 65 3.94 14.63 -4.02
N MET A 66 4.90 15.27 -3.37
CA MET A 66 4.95 15.42 -1.91
C MET A 66 4.82 16.88 -1.57
N ARG A 67 3.85 17.21 -0.74
CA ARG A 67 3.57 18.57 -0.30
C ARG A 67 4.13 18.78 1.11
N LYS A 68 4.92 19.82 1.30
CA LYS A 68 5.47 20.21 2.61
C LYS A 68 4.33 20.54 3.56
N ILE A 69 4.46 20.08 4.80
CA ILE A 69 3.49 20.34 5.86
C ILE A 69 3.98 21.48 6.74
N TYR A 70 3.17 22.51 6.88
CA TYR A 70 3.40 23.59 7.84
C TYR A 70 2.51 23.38 9.05
N ALA A 71 3.11 23.07 10.20
CA ALA A 71 2.41 22.93 11.46
C ALA A 71 3.30 23.38 12.63
N THR A 72 2.70 23.61 13.80
CA THR A 72 3.46 23.95 15.02
C THR A 72 4.41 22.81 15.42
N ASP A 73 5.54 23.13 16.06
CA ASP A 73 6.53 22.15 16.53
C ASP A 73 5.90 20.97 17.28
N LYS A 74 4.93 21.25 18.16
CA LYS A 74 4.23 20.21 18.92
C LYS A 74 3.44 19.23 18.03
N THR A 75 2.88 19.71 16.92
CA THR A 75 2.16 18.88 15.95
C THR A 75 3.16 18.09 15.10
N LEU A 76 4.24 18.71 14.65
CA LEU A 76 5.30 18.02 13.90
C LEU A 76 5.93 16.88 14.70
N GLU A 77 6.20 17.12 15.97
CA GLU A 77 6.71 16.12 16.89
C GLU A 77 5.75 14.93 17.09
N ARG A 78 4.43 15.19 17.08
CA ARG A 78 3.41 14.13 17.10
C ARG A 78 3.42 13.33 15.80
N ILE A 79 3.46 14.01 14.65
CA ILE A 79 3.52 13.38 13.33
C ILE A 79 4.75 12.49 13.24
N LYS A 80 5.94 12.99 13.62
CA LYS A 80 7.20 12.23 13.65
C LYS A 80 7.11 10.99 14.53
N GLY A 81 6.51 11.13 15.72
CA GLY A 81 6.29 10.01 16.64
C GLY A 81 5.36 8.94 16.08
N LEU A 82 4.22 9.35 15.50
CA LEU A 82 3.23 8.44 14.92
C LEU A 82 3.74 7.76 13.64
N GLN A 83 4.45 8.49 12.79
CA GLN A 83 5.14 7.95 11.62
C GLN A 83 6.12 6.84 12.01
N SER A 84 6.95 7.06 13.05
CA SER A 84 7.90 6.05 13.52
C SER A 84 7.18 4.78 14.01
N ILE A 85 6.06 4.92 14.73
CA ILE A 85 5.25 3.77 15.17
C ILE A 85 4.62 3.06 13.97
N ARG A 86 4.17 3.81 12.96
CA ARG A 86 3.58 3.27 11.73
C ARG A 86 4.57 2.42 10.95
N GLU A 87 5.79 2.90 10.77
CA GLU A 87 6.85 2.16 10.06
C GLU A 87 7.14 0.82 10.73
N ILE A 88 7.29 0.81 12.06
CA ILE A 88 7.52 -0.43 12.81
C ILE A 88 6.31 -1.36 12.72
N THR A 89 5.11 -0.81 12.82
CA THR A 89 3.86 -1.57 12.71
C THR A 89 3.73 -2.24 11.35
N ARG A 90 3.99 -1.49 10.27
CA ARG A 90 4.00 -2.02 8.90
C ARG A 90 5.10 -3.06 8.70
N ASN A 91 6.28 -2.85 9.27
CA ASN A 91 7.35 -3.84 9.25
C ASN A 91 6.92 -5.15 9.93
N ILE A 92 6.30 -5.08 11.12
CA ILE A 92 5.78 -6.25 11.84
C ILE A 92 4.73 -7.01 11.01
N ILE A 93 3.86 -6.28 10.30
CA ILE A 93 2.87 -6.88 9.39
C ILE A 93 3.57 -7.62 8.25
N ASN A 94 4.54 -6.98 7.61
CA ASN A 94 5.27 -7.56 6.48
C ASN A 94 6.03 -8.83 6.89
N ILE A 95 6.81 -8.79 7.96
CA ILE A 95 7.58 -9.97 8.42
C ILE A 95 6.68 -11.14 8.84
N GLN A 96 5.48 -10.86 9.40
CA GLN A 96 4.53 -11.93 9.73
C GLN A 96 3.90 -12.52 8.47
N THR A 97 3.62 -11.67 7.48
CA THR A 97 3.03 -12.07 6.20
C THR A 97 4.00 -12.93 5.39
N GLU A 98 5.27 -12.54 5.33
CA GLU A 98 6.34 -13.26 4.62
C GLU A 98 6.80 -14.54 5.33
N GLY A 99 6.50 -14.67 6.62
CA GLY A 99 6.98 -15.74 7.47
C GLY A 99 8.31 -15.36 8.13
N CYS A 100 8.31 -15.23 9.46
CA CYS A 100 9.49 -14.88 10.24
C CYS A 100 9.68 -15.83 11.44
N SER A 101 10.91 -15.86 11.98
CA SER A 101 11.19 -16.60 13.19
C SER A 101 10.55 -15.92 14.42
N ARG A 102 10.20 -16.72 15.43
CA ARG A 102 9.65 -16.20 16.70
C ARG A 102 10.60 -15.21 17.39
N GLN A 103 11.91 -15.37 17.21
CA GLN A 103 12.89 -14.46 17.80
C GLN A 103 12.87 -13.10 17.11
N HIS A 104 12.91 -13.08 15.78
CA HIS A 104 12.88 -11.84 15.01
C HIS A 104 11.60 -11.04 15.24
N LEU A 105 10.45 -11.74 15.32
CA LEU A 105 9.17 -11.10 15.66
C LEU A 105 9.22 -10.43 17.05
N LYS A 106 9.77 -11.13 18.05
CA LYS A 106 9.90 -10.58 19.42
C LYS A 106 10.79 -9.34 19.47
N GLU A 107 11.88 -9.31 18.70
CA GLU A 107 12.76 -8.15 18.61
C GLU A 107 12.01 -6.93 18.06
N GLN A 108 11.25 -7.09 16.97
CA GLN A 108 10.45 -6.00 16.40
C GLN A 108 9.32 -5.57 17.35
N GLN A 109 8.66 -6.52 18.02
CA GLN A 109 7.65 -6.20 19.04
C GLN A 109 8.22 -5.44 20.23
N ALA A 110 9.45 -5.74 20.65
CA ALA A 110 10.12 -4.98 21.71
C ALA A 110 10.39 -3.53 21.29
N ILE A 111 10.86 -3.32 20.06
CA ILE A 111 11.06 -1.98 19.48
C ILE A 111 9.73 -1.22 19.40
N LEU A 112 8.65 -1.87 18.96
CA LEU A 112 7.31 -1.27 18.92
C LEU A 112 6.86 -0.85 20.33
N ASN A 113 7.01 -1.73 21.32
CA ASN A 113 6.65 -1.43 22.71
C ASN A 113 7.42 -0.21 23.23
N GLU A 114 8.74 -0.16 23.05
CA GLU A 114 9.56 0.94 23.55
C GLU A 114 9.16 2.28 22.91
N LYS A 115 8.97 2.30 21.59
CA LYS A 115 8.60 3.51 20.84
C LYS A 115 7.20 3.98 21.22
N TYR A 116 6.26 3.06 21.33
CA TYR A 116 4.90 3.35 21.77
C TYR A 116 4.87 3.89 23.20
N ASP A 117 5.53 3.23 24.16
CA ASP A 117 5.50 3.65 25.57
C ASP A 117 6.13 5.04 25.75
N ARG A 118 7.22 5.30 25.01
CA ARG A 118 7.85 6.63 24.97
C ARG A 118 6.91 7.69 24.39
N PHE A 119 6.20 7.36 23.31
CA PHE A 119 5.24 8.25 22.67
C PHE A 119 4.06 8.57 23.60
N VAL A 120 3.42 7.53 24.17
CA VAL A 120 2.27 7.69 25.07
C VAL A 120 2.64 8.50 26.30
N LYS A 121 3.83 8.30 26.87
CA LYS A 121 4.31 9.10 28.01
C LYS A 121 4.41 10.59 27.70
N LYS A 122 4.74 10.97 26.46
CA LYS A 122 4.94 12.37 26.06
C LYS A 122 3.69 13.03 25.47
N TYR A 123 2.91 12.30 24.69
CA TYR A 123 1.81 12.85 23.89
C TYR A 123 0.44 12.22 24.20
N GLY A 124 0.36 11.22 25.07
CA GLY A 124 -0.84 10.44 25.34
C GLY A 124 -1.11 9.37 24.28
N TYR A 125 -2.23 8.66 24.44
CA TYR A 125 -2.69 7.59 23.55
C TYR A 125 -2.85 8.05 22.10
N ILE A 126 -2.58 7.17 21.14
CA ILE A 126 -2.73 7.36 19.69
C ILE A 126 -4.15 7.80 19.34
N THR A 127 -5.15 7.21 20.00
CA THR A 127 -6.58 7.52 19.83
C THR A 127 -7.01 8.83 20.49
N SER A 128 -6.11 9.52 21.22
CA SER A 128 -6.43 10.81 21.84
C SER A 128 -6.70 11.90 20.80
N ARG A 129 -7.57 12.86 21.14
CA ARG A 129 -7.97 13.97 20.25
C ARG A 129 -6.78 14.73 19.66
N GLY A 130 -5.73 14.97 20.45
CA GLY A 130 -4.57 15.74 19.99
C GLY A 130 -3.74 15.01 18.94
N ASN A 131 -3.68 13.69 19.01
CA ASN A 131 -2.96 12.84 18.06
C ASN A 131 -3.82 12.58 16.82
N ASN A 132 -5.14 12.42 17.00
CA ASN A 132 -6.11 12.38 15.90
C ASN A 132 -6.02 13.62 15.00
N ILE A 133 -6.10 14.82 15.57
CA ILE A 133 -6.02 16.06 14.79
C ILE A 133 -4.68 16.17 14.05
N ALA A 134 -3.59 15.68 14.63
CA ALA A 134 -2.25 15.77 14.05
C ALA A 134 -2.02 14.80 12.88
N PHE A 135 -2.73 13.66 12.83
CA PHE A 135 -2.36 12.54 11.96
C PHE A 135 -3.53 11.88 11.21
N ARG A 136 -4.77 12.37 11.37
CA ARG A 136 -5.98 11.80 10.75
C ARG A 136 -5.95 11.71 9.22
N ASP A 137 -5.16 12.55 8.55
CA ASP A 137 -5.08 12.57 7.08
C ASP A 137 -4.13 11.48 6.56
N ASP A 138 -3.40 10.79 7.45
CA ASP A 138 -2.57 9.64 7.10
C ASP A 138 -3.43 8.40 6.87
N ASN A 139 -3.23 7.73 5.73
CA ASN A 139 -3.97 6.53 5.35
C ASN A 139 -3.77 5.38 6.35
N ASP A 140 -2.65 5.33 7.06
CA ASP A 140 -2.36 4.29 8.04
C ASP A 140 -2.79 4.69 9.47
N TYR A 141 -3.39 5.87 9.67
CA TYR A 141 -3.87 6.25 11.00
C TYR A 141 -4.89 5.27 11.60
N PRO A 142 -5.88 4.72 10.85
CA PRO A 142 -6.78 3.69 11.36
C PRO A 142 -6.05 2.42 11.82
N LEU A 143 -4.96 2.05 11.15
CA LEU A 143 -4.10 0.95 11.57
C LEU A 143 -3.37 1.27 12.89
N LEU A 144 -2.90 2.50 13.06
CA LEU A 144 -2.32 2.91 14.35
C LEU A 144 -3.34 2.88 15.47
N CYS A 145 -4.59 3.27 15.20
CA CYS A 145 -5.66 3.20 16.20
C CYS A 145 -5.95 1.77 16.66
N SER A 146 -5.78 0.76 15.79
CA SER A 146 -6.00 -0.65 16.18
C SER A 146 -4.92 -1.20 17.13
N LEU A 147 -3.84 -0.45 17.37
CA LEU A 147 -2.87 -0.74 18.44
C LEU A 147 -3.46 -0.56 19.84
N GLU A 148 -4.56 0.17 19.95
CA GLU A 148 -5.19 0.53 21.22
C GLU A 148 -6.59 -0.08 21.31
N VAL A 149 -6.82 -0.85 22.37
CA VAL A 149 -8.14 -1.38 22.71
C VAL A 149 -8.74 -0.51 23.80
N VAL A 150 -9.85 0.13 23.49
CA VAL A 150 -10.60 1.00 24.41
C VAL A 150 -11.76 0.21 24.99
N ASP A 151 -11.82 0.07 26.32
CA ASP A 151 -12.93 -0.59 27.01
C ASP A 151 -14.14 0.34 27.19
N GLU A 152 -15.24 -0.20 27.73
CA GLU A 152 -16.47 0.56 28.02
C GLU A 152 -16.25 1.72 29.01
N ASN A 153 -15.23 1.61 29.86
CA ASN A 153 -14.83 2.61 30.85
C ASN A 153 -13.81 3.64 30.30
N LYS A 154 -13.50 3.59 29.00
CA LYS A 154 -12.49 4.41 28.31
C LYS A 154 -11.05 4.18 28.77
N ASN A 155 -10.75 3.04 29.37
CA ASN A 155 -9.38 2.62 29.59
C ASN A 155 -8.78 2.11 28.29
N VAL A 156 -7.54 2.52 28.03
CA VAL A 156 -6.81 2.16 26.81
C VAL A 156 -5.74 1.13 27.16
N THR A 157 -5.81 -0.03 26.52
CA THR A 157 -4.84 -1.12 26.65
C THR A 157 -4.18 -1.43 25.32
N LYS A 158 -2.97 -2.02 25.37
CA LYS A 158 -2.24 -2.42 24.16
C LYS A 158 -2.93 -3.61 23.48
N ALA A 159 -3.00 -3.57 22.16
CA ALA A 159 -3.51 -4.68 21.36
C ALA A 159 -2.57 -5.90 21.35
N ASP A 160 -3.08 -7.04 20.87
CA ASP A 160 -2.33 -8.29 20.81
C ASP A 160 -1.05 -8.22 19.95
N MET A 161 -0.99 -7.32 18.98
CA MET A 161 0.17 -7.17 18.08
C MET A 161 1.48 -6.82 18.81
N PHE A 162 1.40 -6.27 20.03
CA PHE A 162 2.58 -6.00 20.86
C PHE A 162 3.22 -7.24 21.47
N THR A 163 2.53 -8.38 21.50
CA THR A 163 2.99 -9.58 22.24
C THR A 163 2.77 -10.90 21.50
N LYS A 164 1.82 -10.96 20.57
CA LYS A 164 1.42 -12.18 19.85
C LYS A 164 1.65 -12.02 18.37
N GLN A 165 1.84 -13.15 17.70
CA GLN A 165 1.69 -13.23 16.25
C GLN A 165 0.20 -13.14 15.92
N THR A 166 -0.20 -12.09 15.20
CA THR A 166 -1.60 -11.79 14.87
C THR A 166 -1.93 -12.05 13.41
N ILE A 167 -0.92 -12.26 12.56
CA ILE A 167 -1.07 -12.50 11.13
C ILE A 167 -0.51 -13.89 10.80
N ARG A 168 -1.33 -14.68 10.11
CA ARG A 168 -0.92 -15.98 9.56
C ARG A 168 -0.01 -15.72 8.36
N SER A 169 1.13 -16.40 8.32
CA SER A 169 2.03 -16.37 7.16
C SER A 169 1.32 -16.88 5.91
N LEU A 170 1.69 -16.34 4.76
CA LEU A 170 1.37 -16.97 3.49
C LEU A 170 2.21 -18.25 3.41
N ASP A 171 1.54 -19.39 3.59
CA ASP A 171 2.15 -20.69 3.40
C ASP A 171 2.37 -20.88 1.89
N LYS A 172 3.58 -20.56 1.41
CA LYS A 172 3.95 -20.83 0.01
C LYS A 172 3.96 -22.33 -0.20
N ILE A 173 3.31 -22.79 -1.27
CA ILE A 173 3.41 -24.18 -1.69
C ILE A 173 4.85 -24.40 -2.15
N THR A 174 5.58 -25.28 -1.46
CA THR A 174 7.00 -25.56 -1.73
C THR A 174 7.22 -26.89 -2.46
N GLU A 175 6.19 -27.73 -2.51
CA GLU A 175 6.20 -29.03 -3.16
C GLU A 175 4.81 -29.34 -3.75
N VAL A 176 4.79 -30.01 -4.89
CA VAL A 176 3.58 -30.47 -5.58
C VAL A 176 3.84 -31.84 -6.20
N ASP A 177 2.81 -32.69 -6.26
CA ASP A 177 2.95 -34.06 -6.74
C ASP A 177 2.65 -34.19 -8.24
N THR A 178 1.95 -33.21 -8.82
CA THR A 178 1.54 -33.22 -10.23
C THR A 178 1.92 -31.92 -10.97
N ALA A 179 2.10 -32.01 -12.28
CA ALA A 179 2.37 -30.86 -13.12
C ALA A 179 1.20 -29.86 -13.16
N ASN A 180 -0.04 -30.36 -13.07
CA ASN A 180 -1.24 -29.53 -13.02
C ASN A 180 -1.33 -28.73 -11.71
N GLU A 181 -0.90 -29.30 -10.59
CA GLU A 181 -0.75 -28.55 -9.34
C GLU A 181 0.35 -27.49 -9.48
N ALA A 182 1.52 -27.84 -10.04
CA ALA A 182 2.59 -26.87 -10.30
C ALA A 182 2.11 -25.70 -11.16
N LEU A 183 1.32 -25.98 -12.20
CA LEU A 183 0.73 -24.98 -13.08
C LEU A 183 -0.24 -24.07 -12.32
N ALA A 184 -1.15 -24.66 -11.53
CA ALA A 184 -2.10 -23.89 -10.73
C ALA A 184 -1.38 -22.97 -9.74
N VAL A 185 -0.31 -23.44 -9.10
CA VAL A 185 0.52 -22.63 -8.19
C VAL A 185 1.26 -21.53 -8.94
N SER A 186 1.84 -21.81 -10.11
CA SER A 186 2.50 -20.80 -10.94
C SER A 186 1.55 -19.68 -11.37
N LEU A 187 0.35 -20.04 -11.81
CA LEU A 187 -0.69 -19.06 -12.16
C LEU A 187 -1.16 -18.26 -10.94
N ASN A 188 -1.32 -18.90 -9.79
CA ASN A 188 -1.79 -18.25 -8.57
C ASN A 188 -0.74 -17.31 -7.95
N GLU A 189 0.53 -17.71 -7.92
CA GLU A 189 1.62 -16.95 -7.29
C GLU A 189 2.22 -15.88 -8.21
N LEU A 190 2.35 -16.17 -9.52
CA LEU A 190 3.07 -15.31 -10.46
C LEU A 190 2.16 -14.65 -11.51
N GLY A 191 0.88 -15.05 -11.59
CA GLY A 191 -0.07 -14.53 -12.58
C GLY A 191 0.25 -14.94 -14.03
N LYS A 192 1.21 -15.84 -14.23
CA LYS A 192 1.67 -16.34 -15.53
C LYS A 192 2.22 -17.75 -15.38
N VAL A 193 2.29 -18.48 -16.49
CA VAL A 193 2.97 -19.78 -16.53
C VAL A 193 4.48 -19.56 -16.52
N ASP A 194 5.14 -20.10 -15.49
CA ASP A 194 6.60 -20.06 -15.31
C ASP A 194 7.14 -21.49 -15.15
N ILE A 195 7.69 -22.02 -16.23
CA ILE A 195 8.16 -23.42 -16.30
C ILE A 195 9.31 -23.67 -15.33
N SER A 196 10.18 -22.68 -15.10
CA SER A 196 11.31 -22.81 -14.17
C SER A 196 10.81 -22.96 -12.73
N PHE A 197 9.84 -22.14 -12.34
CA PHE A 197 9.19 -22.23 -11.02
C PHE A 197 8.39 -23.53 -10.85
N MET A 198 7.63 -23.94 -11.87
CA MET A 198 6.90 -25.22 -11.85
C MET A 198 7.84 -26.42 -11.65
N THR A 199 8.99 -26.41 -12.31
CA THR A 199 10.00 -27.47 -12.19
C THR A 199 10.62 -27.49 -10.79
N GLU A 200 10.93 -26.32 -10.21
CA GLU A 200 11.45 -26.20 -8.83
C GLU A 200 10.49 -26.79 -7.79
N LEU A 201 9.18 -26.54 -7.94
CA LEU A 201 8.15 -27.09 -7.06
C LEU A 201 8.01 -28.61 -7.19
N TYR A 202 8.16 -29.14 -8.41
CA TYR A 202 7.99 -30.56 -8.70
C TYR A 202 9.24 -31.40 -8.34
N ASP A 203 10.44 -30.84 -8.55
CA ASP A 203 11.73 -31.52 -8.33
C ASP A 203 12.20 -31.52 -6.85
N ASN A 204 11.50 -30.82 -5.94
CA ASN A 204 11.80 -30.88 -4.50
C ASN A 204 11.36 -32.20 -3.85
N THR A 205 10.68 -33.08 -4.58
CA THR A 205 10.43 -34.45 -4.14
C THR A 205 11.76 -35.21 -4.06
N ALA A 206 12.09 -35.76 -2.88
CA ALA A 206 13.40 -36.31 -2.51
C ALA A 206 13.91 -37.55 -3.30
N PHE A 207 13.46 -37.77 -4.54
CA PHE A 207 13.89 -38.87 -5.41
C PHE A 207 14.65 -38.36 -6.64
N LYS A 208 15.99 -38.36 -6.52
CA LYS A 208 16.95 -38.13 -7.62
C LYS A 208 16.85 -39.19 -8.74
N THR A 209 15.76 -39.21 -9.52
CA THR A 209 15.66 -39.96 -10.79
C THR A 209 14.50 -39.48 -11.70
N LYS A 210 14.16 -38.19 -11.74
CA LYS A 210 13.02 -37.71 -12.56
C LYS A 210 13.26 -36.51 -13.51
N SER A 211 14.50 -36.15 -13.82
CA SER A 211 14.78 -34.97 -14.66
C SER A 211 14.20 -35.02 -16.10
N ILE A 212 14.04 -36.21 -16.71
CA ILE A 212 13.43 -36.35 -18.06
C ILE A 212 11.91 -36.58 -18.00
N LYS A 213 11.42 -37.21 -16.91
CA LYS A 213 9.99 -37.51 -16.75
C LYS A 213 9.19 -36.25 -16.38
N CYS A 214 9.80 -35.33 -15.63
CA CYS A 214 9.21 -34.03 -15.29
C CYS A 214 8.77 -33.21 -16.53
N PHE A 215 9.65 -33.07 -17.54
CA PHE A 215 9.31 -32.35 -18.77
C PHE A 215 8.18 -33.02 -19.58
N ILE A 216 8.18 -34.36 -19.64
CA ILE A 216 7.16 -35.12 -20.37
C ILE A 216 5.81 -35.04 -19.64
N ASP A 217 5.80 -35.16 -18.32
CA ASP A 217 4.58 -35.08 -17.51
C ASP A 217 4.00 -33.64 -17.55
N ILE A 218 4.82 -32.58 -17.46
CA ILE A 218 4.37 -31.20 -17.64
C ILE A 218 3.76 -30.97 -19.03
N PHE A 219 4.38 -31.53 -20.07
CA PHE A 219 3.88 -31.35 -21.43
C PHE A 219 2.60 -32.15 -21.71
N ASN A 220 2.44 -33.33 -21.11
CA ASN A 220 1.28 -34.20 -21.32
C ASN A 220 0.07 -33.85 -20.43
N ASP A 221 0.29 -33.32 -19.23
CA ASP A 221 -0.80 -33.03 -18.29
C ASP A 221 -1.42 -31.64 -18.50
N CYS A 222 -0.65 -30.70 -19.08
CA CYS A 222 -1.07 -29.31 -19.27
C CYS A 222 -1.61 -28.98 -20.69
N MET A 223 -1.50 -29.89 -21.67
CA MET A 223 -2.04 -29.76 -23.05
C MET A 223 -3.19 -30.72 -23.29
#